data_AF-A0A1F6PXM7-F1
#
_entry.id   AF-A0A1F6PXM7-F1
#
_cell.length_a   1.000
_cell.length_b   1.000
_cell.length_c   1.000
_cell.angle_alpha   90.00
_cell.angle_beta   90.00
_cell.angle_gamma   90.00
#
_symmetry.space_group_name_H-M   'P 1'
#
loop_
_entity.id
_entity.type
_entity.pdbx_description
1 polymer ?
#
loop_
_entity_poly.entity_id
_entity_poly.type
_entity_poly.pdbx_seq_one_letter_code
_entity_poly.pdbx_strand_id
1 'polypeptide(L)'
;MIFKLLLALFLPILSGFLLVNLFWRDKSSVFSDFLLKLSLSVGSGIGLSSCLYYILLMFFNDFIRSFIFVESVLAVFLSVLLVYKVHKENLNINLFFSSFKYRIYQIPLFLTFLASSILAIAFFLINSINNPYGNWDGWAIWNMRARFIFRGGESFINTFSNLIDWSHPDYPILLPAFIARCWNFVGSETQIIPILIQLLFTFFTVLLLFSSLSLLRSKVQGLLSGMILLSSLLFIAEGVTQCADIPISFFFLATIVLFYLQDRFVSEKYNFLLLAGIMSGLAIWTKNEGFLFLICLITARLLVYIPGKGHRKVLQELMWYTLGLMPVLLIVIYFKLQVAPANDIFSSLTYQSIVDKLLDFSRYAQLTDIFKHKILEFSQGIVSPLLIIAYSIVIGIKIEKEDRLNILFSFLLFIFMLIGYTFIYIITPYNLSWHAETSLHRLILQLWPTFIFIYMMVITYPEYYFKKE
;
A
#
# COMPACT_ATOMS: atom_id res chain seq x y z
N MET A 1 -20.34 -19.76 -10.67
CA MET A 1 -20.03 -18.56 -9.87
C MET A 1 -18.60 -18.59 -9.31
N ILE A 2 -18.22 -19.60 -8.50
CA ILE A 2 -16.89 -19.71 -7.87
C ILE A 2 -15.74 -19.62 -8.89
N PHE A 3 -15.81 -20.38 -10.00
CA PHE A 3 -14.79 -20.32 -11.06
C PHE A 3 -14.58 -18.91 -11.63
N LYS A 4 -15.68 -18.18 -11.92
CA LYS A 4 -15.61 -16.80 -12.41
C LYS A 4 -14.95 -15.88 -11.38
N LEU A 5 -15.28 -16.05 -10.11
CA LEU A 5 -14.69 -15.26 -9.02
C LEU A 5 -13.19 -15.51 -8.89
N LEU A 6 -12.75 -16.77 -8.94
CA LEU A 6 -11.32 -17.11 -8.91
C LEU A 6 -10.58 -16.51 -10.09
N LEU A 7 -11.14 -16.64 -11.30
CA LEU A 7 -10.54 -16.07 -12.51
C LEU A 7 -10.51 -14.52 -12.47
N ALA A 8 -11.54 -13.89 -11.85
CA ALA A 8 -11.61 -12.46 -11.68
C ALA A 8 -10.40 -11.91 -10.92
N LEU A 9 -9.92 -12.63 -9.91
CA LEU A 9 -8.76 -12.22 -9.11
C LEU A 9 -7.44 -12.74 -9.69
N PHE A 10 -7.45 -13.94 -10.28
CA PHE A 10 -6.26 -14.58 -10.80
C PHE A 10 -5.59 -13.80 -11.95
N LEU A 11 -6.36 -13.36 -12.95
CA LEU A 11 -5.80 -12.66 -14.12
C LEU A 11 -5.06 -11.34 -13.77
N PRO A 12 -5.63 -10.45 -12.92
CA PRO A 12 -4.91 -9.28 -12.41
C PRO A 12 -3.62 -9.66 -11.66
N ILE A 13 -3.69 -10.63 -10.74
CA ILE A 13 -2.53 -11.04 -9.93
C ILE A 13 -1.45 -11.64 -10.83
N LEU A 14 -1.81 -12.44 -11.83
CA LEU A 14 -0.88 -12.97 -12.82
C LEU A 14 -0.21 -11.85 -13.61
N SER A 15 -0.98 -10.87 -14.09
CA SER A 15 -0.44 -9.71 -14.81
C SER A 15 0.52 -8.91 -13.93
N GLY A 16 0.19 -8.71 -12.65
CA GLY A 16 1.08 -8.11 -11.66
C GLY A 16 2.37 -8.92 -11.47
N PHE A 17 2.28 -10.26 -11.40
CA PHE A 17 3.44 -11.14 -11.26
C PHE A 17 4.37 -11.08 -12.47
N LEU A 18 3.80 -11.08 -13.67
CA LEU A 18 4.56 -10.92 -14.90
C LEU A 18 5.24 -9.54 -14.94
N LEU A 19 4.52 -8.46 -14.58
CA LEU A 19 5.05 -7.11 -14.52
C LEU A 19 6.21 -6.98 -13.52
N VAL A 20 6.04 -7.50 -12.29
CA VAL A 20 7.09 -7.47 -11.26
C VAL A 20 8.32 -8.24 -11.75
N ASN A 21 8.16 -9.43 -12.34
CA ASN A 21 9.30 -10.21 -12.87
C ASN A 21 9.97 -9.57 -14.08
N LEU A 22 9.25 -8.79 -14.90
CA LEU A 22 9.87 -8.03 -15.99
C LEU A 22 10.86 -6.98 -15.47
N PHE A 23 10.55 -6.35 -14.33
CA PHE A 23 11.44 -5.36 -13.72
C PHE A 23 12.43 -5.97 -12.70
N TRP A 24 12.17 -7.16 -12.16
CA TRP A 24 13.11 -7.85 -11.27
C TRP A 24 14.19 -8.60 -12.08
N ARG A 25 15.47 -8.18 -12.10
CA ARG A 25 16.54 -8.87 -12.86
C ARG A 25 17.50 -9.71 -12.01
N ASP A 26 17.07 -10.16 -10.84
CA ASP A 26 17.88 -11.15 -10.11
C ASP A 26 18.19 -12.35 -11.02
N LYS A 27 19.49 -12.59 -11.24
CA LYS A 27 20.02 -13.55 -12.21
C LYS A 27 19.85 -15.00 -11.77
N SER A 28 19.38 -15.23 -10.54
CA SER A 28 19.30 -16.57 -9.97
C SER A 28 18.15 -17.40 -10.56
N SER A 29 16.91 -16.90 -10.50
CA SER A 29 15.69 -17.56 -11.01
C SER A 29 14.52 -16.58 -11.09
N VAL A 30 13.59 -16.82 -12.02
CA VAL A 30 12.28 -16.12 -12.05
C VAL A 30 11.53 -16.29 -10.71
N PHE A 31 11.68 -17.44 -10.04
CA PHE A 31 11.03 -17.73 -8.77
C PHE A 31 11.87 -17.36 -7.53
N SER A 32 13.00 -16.67 -7.69
CA SER A 32 13.71 -16.09 -6.55
C SER A 32 12.84 -15.05 -5.84
N ASP A 33 13.01 -14.91 -4.52
CA ASP A 33 12.24 -13.98 -3.69
C ASP A 33 10.71 -14.06 -3.91
N PHE A 34 10.21 -15.27 -4.21
CA PHE A 34 8.85 -15.50 -4.69
C PHE A 34 7.77 -14.81 -3.83
N LEU A 35 7.87 -14.90 -2.49
CA LEU A 35 6.88 -14.30 -1.60
C LEU A 35 6.85 -12.78 -1.70
N LEU A 36 8.01 -12.15 -1.85
CA LEU A 36 8.13 -10.71 -2.02
C LEU A 36 7.56 -10.29 -3.37
N LYS A 37 7.96 -10.97 -4.46
CA LYS A 37 7.40 -10.75 -5.80
C LYS A 37 5.88 -10.93 -5.80
N LEU A 38 5.38 -12.01 -5.22
CA LEU A 38 3.96 -12.31 -5.12
C LEU A 38 3.21 -11.22 -4.36
N SER A 39 3.77 -10.71 -3.26
CA SER A 39 3.16 -9.60 -2.53
C SER A 39 3.03 -8.32 -3.34
N LEU A 40 4.10 -7.91 -4.04
CA LEU A 40 4.07 -6.77 -4.96
C LEU A 40 3.10 -6.99 -6.14
N SER A 41 2.92 -8.25 -6.55
CA SER A 41 2.05 -8.64 -7.67
C SER A 41 0.58 -8.38 -7.39
N VAL A 42 0.14 -8.55 -6.14
CA VAL A 42 -1.25 -8.28 -5.74
C VAL A 42 -1.60 -6.81 -5.94
N GLY A 43 -0.82 -5.90 -5.38
CA GLY A 43 -1.07 -4.47 -5.51
C GLY A 43 -0.90 -3.95 -6.95
N SER A 44 0.18 -4.34 -7.63
CA SER A 44 0.40 -3.93 -9.04
C SER A 44 -0.67 -4.49 -9.98
N GLY A 45 -1.07 -5.75 -9.80
CA GLY A 45 -2.09 -6.40 -10.62
C GLY A 45 -3.47 -5.77 -10.46
N ILE A 46 -3.92 -5.60 -9.21
CA ILE A 46 -5.18 -4.93 -8.89
C ILE A 46 -5.17 -3.49 -9.40
N GLY A 47 -4.08 -2.76 -9.16
CA GLY A 47 -3.95 -1.37 -9.59
C GLY A 47 -3.94 -1.20 -11.11
N LEU A 48 -3.20 -2.05 -11.83
CA LEU A 48 -3.15 -2.04 -13.30
C LEU A 48 -4.52 -2.38 -13.90
N SER A 49 -5.19 -3.42 -13.38
CA SER A 49 -6.54 -3.78 -13.80
C SER A 49 -7.53 -2.64 -13.56
N SER A 50 -7.45 -1.99 -12.39
CA SER A 50 -8.27 -0.81 -12.06
C SER A 50 -8.05 0.36 -13.01
N CYS A 51 -6.79 0.68 -13.32
CA CYS A 51 -6.42 1.73 -14.27
C CYS A 51 -6.97 1.46 -15.67
N LEU A 52 -6.76 0.24 -16.19
CA LEU A 52 -7.24 -0.15 -17.52
C LEU A 52 -8.76 -0.18 -17.59
N TYR A 53 -9.41 -0.66 -16.54
CA TYR A 53 -10.85 -0.67 -16.44
C TYR A 53 -11.41 0.75 -16.47
N TYR A 54 -10.81 1.69 -15.73
CA TYR A 54 -11.22 3.10 -15.77
C TYR A 54 -11.02 3.74 -17.15
N ILE A 55 -9.91 3.47 -17.84
CA ILE A 55 -9.70 3.94 -19.22
C ILE A 55 -10.83 3.45 -20.13
N LEU A 56 -11.22 2.17 -20.02
CA LEU A 56 -12.32 1.64 -20.83
C LEU A 56 -13.68 2.20 -20.43
N LEU A 57 -13.93 2.42 -19.14
CA LEU A 57 -15.15 3.11 -18.68
C LEU A 57 -15.28 4.50 -19.33
N MET A 58 -14.19 5.25 -19.42
CA MET A 58 -14.20 6.62 -19.93
C MET A 58 -14.29 6.71 -21.46
N PHE A 59 -13.64 5.80 -22.20
CA PHE A 59 -13.47 5.94 -23.65
C PHE A 59 -14.16 4.84 -24.48
N PHE A 60 -14.52 3.71 -23.87
CA PHE A 60 -14.95 2.50 -24.58
C PHE A 60 -16.03 1.74 -23.77
N ASN A 61 -17.06 2.45 -23.30
CA ASN A 61 -18.11 1.90 -22.42
C ASN A 61 -18.76 0.62 -22.98
N ASP A 62 -18.98 0.55 -24.30
CA ASP A 62 -19.53 -0.63 -24.98
C ASP A 62 -18.69 -1.90 -24.82
N PHE A 63 -17.37 -1.75 -24.58
CA PHE A 63 -16.41 -2.85 -24.48
C PHE A 63 -16.22 -3.37 -23.05
N ILE A 64 -16.88 -2.80 -22.04
CA ILE A 64 -16.73 -3.21 -20.64
C ILE A 64 -17.02 -4.71 -20.45
N ARG A 65 -18.03 -5.24 -21.16
CA ARG A 65 -18.38 -6.68 -21.08
C ARG A 65 -17.28 -7.58 -21.64
N SER A 66 -16.43 -7.04 -22.51
CA SER A 66 -15.28 -7.73 -23.11
C SER A 66 -13.97 -7.44 -22.36
N PHE A 67 -14.00 -6.83 -21.17
CA PHE A 67 -12.78 -6.44 -20.46
C PHE A 67 -11.84 -7.61 -20.16
N ILE A 68 -12.38 -8.82 -19.93
CA ILE A 68 -11.54 -10.00 -19.76
C ILE A 68 -10.62 -10.25 -20.96
N PHE A 69 -11.06 -9.93 -22.18
CA PHE A 69 -10.24 -10.07 -23.37
C PHE A 69 -9.02 -9.13 -23.30
N VAL A 70 -9.23 -7.88 -22.88
CA VAL A 70 -8.15 -6.89 -22.71
C VAL A 70 -7.12 -7.38 -21.69
N GLU A 71 -7.56 -7.89 -20.54
CA GLU A 71 -6.65 -8.43 -19.53
C GLU A 71 -5.96 -9.72 -19.97
N SER A 72 -6.65 -10.56 -20.73
CA SER A 72 -6.06 -11.79 -21.27
C SER A 72 -4.98 -11.45 -22.30
N VAL A 73 -5.23 -10.48 -23.19
CA VAL A 73 -4.24 -9.96 -24.16
C VAL A 73 -3.05 -9.35 -23.42
N LEU A 74 -3.28 -8.56 -22.37
CA LEU A 74 -2.22 -8.00 -21.54
C LEU A 74 -1.37 -9.10 -20.88
N ALA A 75 -2.00 -10.11 -20.27
CA ALA A 75 -1.30 -11.21 -19.64
C ALA A 75 -0.45 -12.00 -20.65
N VAL A 76 -0.98 -12.26 -21.85
CA VAL A 76 -0.23 -12.90 -22.94
C VAL A 76 0.94 -12.01 -23.38
N PHE A 77 0.72 -10.71 -23.59
CA PHE A 77 1.77 -9.77 -23.98
C PHE A 77 2.91 -9.72 -22.95
N LEU A 78 2.57 -9.58 -21.67
CA LEU A 78 3.56 -9.58 -20.58
C LEU A 78 4.29 -10.94 -20.48
N SER A 79 3.60 -12.05 -20.75
CA SER A 79 4.20 -13.38 -20.79
C SER A 79 5.22 -13.49 -21.92
N VAL A 80 4.90 -13.00 -23.12
CA VAL A 80 5.83 -12.97 -24.27
C VAL A 80 7.06 -12.13 -23.95
N LEU A 81 6.88 -10.95 -23.35
CA LEU A 81 8.00 -10.11 -22.93
C LEU A 81 8.88 -10.80 -21.88
N LEU A 82 8.28 -11.52 -20.94
CA LEU A 82 9.03 -12.22 -19.90
C LEU A 82 9.81 -13.40 -20.49
N VAL A 83 9.20 -14.18 -21.39
CA VAL A 83 9.90 -15.26 -22.12
C VAL A 83 11.07 -14.71 -22.93
N TYR A 84 10.87 -13.60 -23.63
CA TYR A 84 11.94 -12.92 -24.36
C TYR A 84 13.08 -12.48 -23.42
N LYS A 85 12.75 -11.88 -22.27
CA LYS A 85 13.73 -11.49 -21.25
C LYS A 85 14.49 -12.70 -20.70
N VAL A 86 13.78 -13.76 -20.32
CA VAL A 86 14.37 -15.00 -19.78
C VAL A 86 15.36 -15.60 -20.77
N HIS A 87 14.99 -15.66 -22.06
CA HIS A 87 15.88 -16.15 -23.10
C HIS A 87 17.09 -15.24 -23.32
N LYS A 88 16.89 -13.92 -23.36
CA LYS A 88 17.97 -12.94 -23.57
C LYS A 88 18.97 -12.89 -22.41
N GLU A 89 18.48 -13.03 -21.18
CA GLU A 89 19.28 -12.91 -19.95
C GLU A 89 19.75 -14.28 -19.42
N ASN A 90 19.44 -15.40 -20.12
CA ASN A 90 19.73 -16.77 -19.71
C ASN A 90 19.30 -17.08 -18.27
N LEU A 91 18.11 -16.62 -17.88
CA LEU A 91 17.57 -16.83 -16.53
C LEU A 91 17.14 -18.27 -16.34
N ASN A 92 17.46 -18.86 -15.18
CA ASN A 92 16.98 -20.20 -14.86
C ASN A 92 15.48 -20.17 -14.53
N ILE A 93 14.72 -21.11 -15.08
CA ILE A 93 13.33 -21.38 -14.72
C ILE A 93 13.32 -22.59 -13.77
N ASN A 94 13.89 -22.42 -12.59
CA ASN A 94 13.79 -23.44 -11.55
C ASN A 94 12.57 -23.13 -10.68
N LEU A 95 11.54 -23.98 -10.81
CA LEU A 95 10.37 -24.03 -9.90
C LEU A 95 10.74 -24.48 -8.49
N PHE A 96 12.00 -24.87 -8.27
CA PHE A 96 12.50 -25.17 -6.94
C PHE A 96 12.51 -23.88 -6.13
N PHE A 97 11.40 -23.64 -5.42
CA PHE A 97 11.37 -22.69 -4.33
C PHE A 97 12.57 -23.02 -3.45
N SER A 98 13.49 -22.06 -3.26
CA SER A 98 14.56 -22.24 -2.30
C SER A 98 13.88 -22.61 -0.99
N SER A 99 13.95 -23.88 -0.59
CA SER A 99 13.25 -24.34 0.59
C SER A 99 13.71 -23.45 1.73
N PHE A 100 12.77 -22.90 2.50
CA PHE A 100 13.12 -22.13 3.67
C PHE A 100 13.82 -23.09 4.64
N LYS A 101 15.14 -23.19 4.51
CA LYS A 101 15.97 -23.92 5.46
C LYS A 101 15.96 -23.10 6.74
N TYR A 102 15.07 -23.45 7.65
CA TYR A 102 15.02 -22.90 8.99
C TYR A 102 16.01 -23.66 9.86
N ARG A 103 16.79 -22.93 10.65
CA ARG A 103 17.55 -23.54 11.74
C ARG A 103 16.56 -24.02 12.82
N ILE A 104 16.94 -25.00 13.62
CA ILE A 104 16.05 -25.61 14.64
C ILE A 104 15.41 -24.53 15.54
N TYR A 105 16.17 -23.52 15.96
CA TYR A 105 15.65 -22.42 16.80
C TYR A 105 14.66 -21.50 16.09
N GLN A 106 14.58 -21.52 14.75
CA GLN A 106 13.64 -20.71 13.97
C GLN A 106 12.29 -21.43 13.77
N ILE A 107 12.24 -22.76 14.01
CA ILE A 107 11.03 -23.56 13.81
C ILE A 107 9.90 -23.11 14.75
N PRO A 108 10.11 -22.92 16.07
CA PRO A 108 9.04 -22.46 16.96
C PRO A 108 8.50 -21.09 16.52
N LEU A 109 9.38 -20.17 16.15
CA LEU A 109 9.00 -18.84 15.68
C LEU A 109 8.17 -18.91 14.39
N PHE A 110 8.57 -19.78 13.45
CA PHE A 110 7.79 -20.01 12.23
C PHE A 110 6.40 -20.60 12.53
N LEU A 111 6.31 -21.58 13.43
CA LEU A 111 5.04 -22.17 13.85
C LEU A 111 4.14 -21.15 14.55
N THR A 112 4.69 -20.29 15.40
CA THR A 112 3.95 -19.18 16.01
C THR A 112 3.45 -18.22 14.94
N PHE A 113 4.27 -17.87 13.94
CA PHE A 113 3.87 -16.96 12.86
C PHE A 113 2.71 -17.55 12.04
N LEU A 114 2.80 -18.85 11.74
CA LEU A 114 1.74 -19.57 11.04
C LEU A 114 0.44 -19.61 11.87
N ALA A 115 0.54 -19.93 13.16
CA ALA A 115 -0.61 -19.93 14.07
C ALA A 115 -1.25 -18.53 14.17
N SER A 116 -0.46 -17.47 14.36
CA SER A 116 -0.94 -16.09 14.37
C SER A 116 -1.60 -15.70 13.05
N SER A 117 -1.05 -16.13 11.91
CA SER A 117 -1.63 -15.88 10.60
C SER A 117 -2.99 -16.56 10.45
N ILE A 118 -3.10 -17.83 10.85
CA ILE A 118 -4.37 -18.58 10.80
C ILE A 118 -5.42 -17.91 11.69
N LEU A 119 -5.06 -17.54 12.92
CA LEU A 119 -5.97 -16.86 13.85
C LEU A 119 -6.42 -15.49 13.31
N ALA A 120 -5.52 -14.71 12.74
CA ALA A 120 -5.85 -13.41 12.15
C ALA A 120 -6.76 -13.56 10.92
N ILE A 121 -6.51 -14.54 10.05
CA ILE A 121 -7.38 -14.85 8.91
C ILE A 121 -8.77 -15.31 9.40
N ALA A 122 -8.81 -16.18 10.41
CA ALA A 122 -10.08 -16.62 10.99
C ALA A 122 -10.86 -15.44 11.58
N PHE A 123 -10.20 -14.57 12.36
CA PHE A 123 -10.80 -13.35 12.89
C PHE A 123 -11.34 -12.45 11.77
N PHE A 124 -10.54 -12.20 10.73
CA PHE A 124 -10.95 -11.40 9.57
C PHE A 124 -12.20 -11.98 8.90
N LEU A 125 -12.21 -13.29 8.63
CA LEU A 125 -13.31 -13.96 7.94
C LEU A 125 -14.59 -13.96 8.78
N ILE A 126 -14.49 -14.30 10.07
CA ILE A 126 -15.65 -14.29 10.99
C ILE A 126 -16.27 -12.89 11.04
N ASN A 127 -15.46 -11.85 11.24
CA ASN A 127 -15.97 -10.48 11.30
C ASN A 127 -16.52 -9.98 9.96
N SER A 128 -15.90 -10.38 8.84
CA SER A 128 -16.39 -10.04 7.49
C SER A 128 -17.70 -10.73 7.16
N ILE A 129 -17.92 -11.97 7.63
CA ILE A 129 -19.21 -12.67 7.46
C ILE A 129 -20.30 -12.00 8.29
N ASN A 130 -19.97 -11.57 9.51
CA ASN A 130 -20.92 -10.85 10.38
C ASN A 130 -21.20 -9.42 9.89
N ASN A 131 -20.25 -8.79 9.20
CA ASN A 131 -20.35 -7.42 8.67
C ASN A 131 -19.96 -7.36 7.18
N PRO A 132 -20.76 -7.96 6.27
CA PRO A 132 -20.35 -8.19 4.88
C PRO A 132 -20.23 -6.91 4.04
N TYR A 133 -20.76 -5.79 4.53
CA TYR A 133 -20.70 -4.49 3.86
C TYR A 133 -19.54 -3.60 4.34
N GLY A 134 -18.77 -4.05 5.34
CA GLY A 134 -17.75 -3.24 6.00
C GLY A 134 -18.35 -2.22 6.98
N ASN A 135 -17.55 -1.20 7.31
CA ASN A 135 -17.98 -0.09 8.14
C ASN A 135 -18.65 1.00 7.28
N TRP A 136 -19.08 2.11 7.91
CA TRP A 136 -19.72 3.25 7.25
C TRP A 136 -19.00 3.68 5.96
N ASP A 137 -17.71 4.01 6.02
CA ASP A 137 -16.94 4.44 4.84
C ASP A 137 -16.82 3.35 3.78
N GLY A 138 -16.58 2.10 4.20
CA GLY A 138 -16.57 0.93 3.31
C GLY A 138 -17.85 0.83 2.49
N TRP A 139 -19.00 0.92 3.15
CA TRP A 139 -20.30 0.83 2.52
C TRP A 139 -20.69 2.09 1.73
N ALA A 140 -20.45 3.28 2.29
CA ALA A 140 -21.00 4.57 1.84
C ALA A 140 -20.09 5.33 0.87
N ILE A 141 -18.79 5.04 0.84
CA ILE A 141 -17.83 5.66 -0.09
C ILE A 141 -17.43 4.62 -1.13
N TRP A 142 -16.75 3.56 -0.70
CA TRP A 142 -16.02 2.66 -1.60
C TRP A 142 -16.96 1.70 -2.34
N ASN A 143 -17.77 0.94 -1.61
CA ASN A 143 -18.71 -0.02 -2.19
C ASN A 143 -19.89 0.68 -2.86
N MET A 144 -20.34 1.84 -2.34
CA MET A 144 -21.34 2.66 -3.01
C MET A 144 -20.85 3.05 -4.41
N ARG A 145 -19.65 3.62 -4.51
CA ARG A 145 -19.08 4.02 -5.80
C ARG A 145 -18.91 2.83 -6.74
N ALA A 146 -18.50 1.67 -6.24
CA ALA A 146 -18.44 0.45 -7.03
C ALA A 146 -19.83 0.08 -7.61
N ARG A 147 -20.90 0.23 -6.83
CA ARG A 147 -22.27 -0.04 -7.28
C ARG A 147 -22.73 0.94 -8.34
N PHE A 148 -22.41 2.22 -8.21
CA PHE A 148 -22.70 3.22 -9.26
C PHE A 148 -21.95 2.88 -10.55
N ILE A 149 -20.67 2.49 -10.47
CA ILE A 149 -19.89 2.09 -11.63
C ILE A 149 -20.45 0.82 -12.29
N PHE A 150 -20.85 -0.17 -11.48
CA PHE A 150 -21.37 -1.44 -11.99
C PHE A 150 -22.78 -1.32 -12.58
N ARG A 151 -23.69 -0.60 -11.91
CA ARG A 151 -25.12 -0.52 -12.27
C ARG A 151 -25.46 0.67 -13.15
N GLY A 152 -24.67 1.74 -13.08
CA GLY A 152 -25.02 3.05 -13.62
C GLY A 152 -24.89 3.19 -15.13
N GLY A 153 -24.22 2.25 -15.82
CA GLY A 153 -23.95 2.37 -17.26
C GLY A 153 -23.31 3.71 -17.58
N GLU A 154 -23.82 4.43 -18.58
CA GLU A 154 -23.36 5.78 -18.94
C GLU A 154 -23.49 6.81 -17.79
N SER A 155 -24.42 6.59 -16.85
CA SER A 155 -24.66 7.48 -15.72
C SER A 155 -23.71 7.25 -14.54
N PHE A 156 -22.67 6.41 -14.69
CA PHE A 156 -21.74 6.14 -13.58
C PHE A 156 -21.04 7.41 -13.05
N ILE A 157 -20.83 8.41 -13.92
CA ILE A 157 -20.21 9.69 -13.58
C ILE A 157 -20.96 10.40 -12.44
N ASN A 158 -22.27 10.16 -12.28
CA ASN A 158 -23.07 10.74 -11.20
C ASN A 158 -22.58 10.34 -9.80
N THR A 159 -21.73 9.32 -9.66
CA THR A 159 -21.08 8.98 -8.39
C THR A 159 -20.07 10.03 -7.90
N PHE A 160 -19.71 10.98 -8.76
CA PHE A 160 -18.80 12.09 -8.46
C PHE A 160 -19.56 13.42 -8.28
N SER A 161 -20.90 13.38 -8.15
CA SER A 161 -21.73 14.56 -7.98
C SER A 161 -21.52 15.24 -6.63
N ASN A 162 -21.55 16.58 -6.61
CA ASN A 162 -21.49 17.36 -5.36
C ASN A 162 -22.72 17.14 -4.45
N LEU A 163 -23.80 16.55 -4.98
CA LEU A 163 -24.97 16.19 -4.15
C LEU A 163 -24.64 15.14 -3.08
N ILE A 164 -23.52 14.44 -3.22
CA ILE A 164 -23.01 13.43 -2.28
C ILE A 164 -21.61 13.78 -1.79
N ASP A 165 -21.33 15.06 -1.54
CA ASP A 165 -20.03 15.57 -1.03
C ASP A 165 -19.52 14.82 0.20
N TRP A 166 -20.43 14.38 1.08
CA TRP A 166 -20.12 13.57 2.27
C TRP A 166 -19.43 12.23 1.93
N SER A 167 -19.50 11.77 0.68
CA SER A 167 -18.88 10.53 0.20
C SER A 167 -17.47 10.73 -0.38
N HIS A 168 -16.90 11.93 -0.25
CA HIS A 168 -15.63 12.33 -0.85
C HIS A 168 -15.57 11.98 -2.35
N PRO A 169 -16.43 12.58 -3.18
CA PRO A 169 -16.49 12.30 -4.61
C PRO A 169 -15.17 12.59 -5.33
N ASP A 170 -14.29 13.41 -4.76
CA ASP A 170 -12.98 13.67 -5.35
C ASP A 170 -11.98 12.52 -5.15
N TYR A 171 -12.26 11.52 -4.29
CA TYR A 171 -11.35 10.41 -4.06
C TYR A 171 -11.15 9.53 -5.32
N PRO A 172 -9.89 9.24 -5.68
CA PRO A 172 -9.55 8.29 -6.74
C PRO A 172 -10.19 6.90 -6.55
N ILE A 173 -10.36 6.17 -7.66
CA ILE A 173 -11.27 5.02 -7.69
C ILE A 173 -10.58 3.66 -7.82
N LEU A 174 -9.36 3.48 -7.34
CA LEU A 174 -8.66 2.18 -7.44
C LEU A 174 -9.54 1.01 -6.98
N LEU A 175 -10.07 1.08 -5.75
CA LEU A 175 -10.93 0.02 -5.19
C LEU A 175 -12.30 -0.06 -5.87
N PRO A 176 -13.06 1.05 -6.01
CA PRO A 176 -14.38 0.99 -6.63
C PRO A 176 -14.35 0.46 -8.07
N ALA A 177 -13.38 0.89 -8.87
CA ALA A 177 -13.21 0.42 -10.25
C ALA A 177 -12.87 -1.07 -10.29
N PHE A 178 -11.97 -1.54 -9.43
CA PHE A 178 -11.61 -2.96 -9.39
C PHE A 178 -12.75 -3.85 -8.89
N ILE A 179 -13.52 -3.40 -7.90
CA ILE A 179 -14.72 -4.11 -7.41
C ILE A 179 -15.76 -4.20 -8.52
N ALA A 180 -16.08 -3.07 -9.18
CA ALA A 180 -17.06 -3.02 -10.26
C ALA A 180 -16.63 -3.90 -11.45
N ARG A 181 -15.34 -3.91 -11.78
CA ARG A 181 -14.74 -4.81 -12.78
C ARG A 181 -14.96 -6.27 -12.43
N CYS A 182 -14.74 -6.66 -11.18
CA CYS A 182 -14.98 -8.02 -10.71
C CYS A 182 -16.47 -8.39 -10.76
N TRP A 183 -17.39 -7.48 -10.40
CA TRP A 183 -18.83 -7.71 -10.53
C TRP A 183 -19.27 -7.84 -11.98
N ASN A 184 -18.73 -7.02 -12.89
CA ASN A 184 -18.97 -7.16 -14.33
C ASN A 184 -18.50 -8.50 -14.86
N PHE A 185 -17.34 -8.97 -14.40
CA PHE A 185 -16.83 -10.28 -14.79
C PHE A 185 -17.69 -11.45 -14.27
N VAL A 186 -18.11 -11.39 -13.00
CA VAL A 186 -18.98 -12.41 -12.40
C VAL A 186 -20.39 -12.37 -13.02
N GLY A 187 -20.86 -11.18 -13.40
CA GLY A 187 -22.19 -10.89 -13.92
C GLY A 187 -23.21 -10.50 -12.84
N SER A 188 -22.77 -10.30 -11.60
CA SER A 188 -23.64 -9.94 -10.48
C SER A 188 -22.86 -9.23 -9.38
N GLU A 189 -23.55 -8.38 -8.62
CA GLU A 189 -23.02 -7.83 -7.38
C GLU A 189 -22.91 -8.94 -6.32
N THR A 190 -21.78 -9.00 -5.62
CA THR A 190 -21.55 -9.97 -4.55
C THR A 190 -20.79 -9.31 -3.40
N GLN A 191 -21.13 -9.67 -2.17
CA GLN A 191 -20.45 -9.21 -0.95
C GLN A 191 -19.03 -9.78 -0.83
N ILE A 192 -18.78 -10.95 -1.41
CA ILE A 192 -17.51 -11.66 -1.28
C ILE A 192 -16.35 -10.96 -2.01
N ILE A 193 -16.61 -10.22 -3.10
CA ILE A 193 -15.56 -9.54 -3.87
C ILE A 193 -14.86 -8.45 -3.04
N PRO A 194 -15.56 -7.46 -2.46
CA PRO A 194 -14.95 -6.49 -1.56
C PRO A 194 -14.19 -7.13 -0.40
N ILE A 195 -14.76 -8.17 0.23
CA ILE A 195 -14.12 -8.93 1.32
C ILE A 195 -12.80 -9.54 0.88
N LEU A 196 -12.77 -10.21 -0.28
CA LEU A 196 -11.55 -10.84 -0.79
C LEU A 196 -10.47 -9.83 -1.18
N ILE A 197 -10.85 -8.69 -1.77
CA ILE A 197 -9.89 -7.62 -2.09
C ILE A 197 -9.22 -7.10 -0.82
N GLN A 198 -9.99 -6.92 0.24
CA GLN A 198 -9.47 -6.44 1.52
C GLN A 198 -8.66 -7.49 2.25
N LEU A 199 -9.05 -8.76 2.17
CA LEU A 199 -8.25 -9.89 2.63
C LEU A 199 -6.88 -9.89 1.93
N LEU A 200 -6.88 -9.72 0.60
CA LEU A 200 -5.66 -9.63 -0.19
C LEU A 200 -4.77 -8.49 0.30
N PHE A 201 -5.25 -7.24 0.35
CA PHE A 201 -4.42 -6.13 0.82
C PHE A 201 -3.93 -6.29 2.26
N THR A 202 -4.78 -6.77 3.17
CA THR A 202 -4.43 -6.95 4.60
C THR A 202 -3.29 -7.96 4.76
N PHE A 203 -3.47 -9.18 4.26
CA PHE A 203 -2.50 -10.25 4.48
C PHE A 203 -1.30 -10.18 3.54
N PHE A 204 -1.43 -9.59 2.35
CA PHE A 204 -0.27 -9.32 1.52
C PHE A 204 0.56 -8.13 1.99
N THR A 205 0.01 -7.22 2.81
CA THR A 205 0.84 -6.25 3.55
C THR A 205 1.71 -6.96 4.58
N VAL A 206 1.14 -7.92 5.33
CA VAL A 206 1.91 -8.78 6.25
C VAL A 206 2.97 -9.56 5.50
N LEU A 207 2.62 -10.17 4.36
CA LEU A 207 3.56 -10.93 3.54
C LEU A 207 4.68 -10.04 2.97
N LEU A 208 4.35 -8.83 2.52
CA LEU A 208 5.30 -7.84 2.02
C LEU A 208 6.30 -7.43 3.12
N LEU A 209 5.81 -7.13 4.33
CA LEU A 209 6.64 -6.79 5.47
C LEU A 209 7.56 -7.95 5.87
N PHE A 210 6.99 -9.15 6.04
CA PHE A 210 7.73 -10.37 6.39
C PHE A 210 8.82 -10.70 5.36
N SER A 211 8.47 -10.70 4.07
CA SER A 211 9.38 -11.13 3.00
C SER A 211 10.47 -10.10 2.71
N SER A 212 10.14 -8.80 2.74
CA SER A 212 11.13 -7.73 2.57
C SER A 212 12.16 -7.70 3.69
N LEU A 213 11.75 -7.82 4.95
CA LEU A 213 12.69 -7.86 6.08
C LEU A 213 13.45 -9.19 6.19
N SER A 214 12.84 -10.30 5.75
CA SER A 214 13.57 -11.57 5.59
C SER A 214 14.73 -11.46 4.61
N LEU A 215 14.54 -10.70 3.53
CA LEU A 215 15.53 -10.45 2.48
C LEU A 215 16.57 -9.41 2.90
N LEU A 216 16.14 -8.28 3.48
CA LEU A 216 16.98 -7.13 3.79
C LEU A 216 17.72 -7.23 5.14
N ARG A 217 17.24 -8.08 6.07
CA ARG A 217 17.80 -8.21 7.44
C ARG A 217 18.07 -9.66 7.80
N SER A 218 17.03 -10.39 8.21
CA SER A 218 17.12 -11.81 8.58
C SER A 218 15.74 -12.46 8.61
N LYS A 219 15.69 -13.80 8.49
CA LYS A 219 14.44 -14.56 8.58
C LYS A 219 13.71 -14.32 9.91
N VAL A 220 14.43 -14.20 11.02
CA VAL A 220 13.82 -13.92 12.33
C VAL A 220 13.23 -12.51 12.36
N GLN A 221 13.91 -11.51 11.82
CA GLN A 221 13.35 -10.15 11.70
C GLN A 221 12.09 -10.13 10.84
N GLY A 222 12.09 -10.86 9.72
CA GLY A 222 10.90 -11.07 8.91
C GLY A 222 9.74 -11.66 9.74
N LEU A 223 9.97 -12.78 10.43
CA LEU A 223 8.94 -13.44 11.24
C LEU A 223 8.40 -12.53 12.36
N LEU A 224 9.29 -11.85 13.10
CA LEU A 224 8.90 -10.94 14.19
C LEU A 224 8.10 -9.75 13.67
N SER A 225 8.52 -9.14 12.57
CA SER A 225 7.79 -8.01 11.97
C SER A 225 6.38 -8.40 11.53
N GLY A 226 6.23 -9.58 10.92
CA GLY A 226 4.92 -10.12 10.54
C GLY A 226 4.05 -10.40 11.76
N MET A 227 4.61 -10.96 12.83
CA MET A 227 3.88 -11.15 14.09
C MET A 227 3.44 -9.84 14.73
N ILE A 228 4.28 -8.81 14.72
CA ILE A 228 3.94 -7.50 15.29
C ILE A 228 2.77 -6.88 14.52
N LEU A 229 2.77 -6.99 13.20
CA LEU A 229 1.65 -6.51 12.40
C LEU A 229 0.38 -7.36 12.62
N LEU A 230 0.49 -8.68 12.67
CA LEU A 230 -0.64 -9.59 12.93
C LEU A 230 -1.24 -9.42 14.34
N SER A 231 -0.42 -9.09 15.34
CA SER A 231 -0.86 -8.81 16.71
C SER A 231 -1.41 -7.39 16.88
N SER A 232 -1.31 -6.55 15.85
CA SER A 232 -2.00 -5.26 15.82
C SER A 232 -3.47 -5.48 15.44
N LEU A 233 -4.31 -5.79 16.43
CA LEU A 233 -5.73 -6.08 16.24
C LEU A 233 -6.46 -4.97 15.46
N LEU A 234 -6.11 -3.70 15.67
CA LEU A 234 -6.66 -2.57 14.92
C LEU A 234 -6.33 -2.63 13.43
N PHE A 235 -5.14 -3.11 13.06
CA PHE A 235 -4.76 -3.26 11.64
C PHE A 235 -5.62 -4.33 10.95
N ILE A 236 -5.85 -5.47 11.61
CA ILE A 236 -6.71 -6.53 11.06
C ILE A 236 -8.18 -6.10 11.06
N ALA A 237 -8.63 -5.41 12.11
CA ALA A 237 -9.99 -4.87 12.20
C ALA A 237 -10.26 -3.85 11.09
N GLU A 238 -9.32 -2.94 10.80
CA GLU A 238 -9.45 -2.03 9.66
C GLU A 238 -9.45 -2.74 8.30
N GLY A 239 -8.81 -3.90 8.17
CA GLY A 239 -8.97 -4.75 7.00
C GLY A 239 -10.43 -5.16 6.77
N VAL A 240 -11.18 -5.41 7.84
CA VAL A 240 -12.60 -5.82 7.77
C VAL A 240 -13.51 -4.64 7.40
N THR A 241 -13.11 -3.39 7.63
CA THR A 241 -13.96 -2.21 7.40
C THR A 241 -14.21 -1.93 5.93
N GLN A 242 -13.44 -2.55 5.04
CA GLN A 242 -13.48 -2.35 3.58
C GLN A 242 -13.13 -0.93 3.12
N CYS A 243 -12.40 -0.19 3.95
CA CYS A 243 -11.89 1.14 3.63
C CYS A 243 -10.59 1.09 2.79
N ALA A 244 -10.18 2.23 2.25
CA ALA A 244 -8.96 2.33 1.44
C ALA A 244 -7.67 2.48 2.25
N ASP A 245 -7.75 2.55 3.58
CA ASP A 245 -6.62 2.82 4.46
C ASP A 245 -5.58 1.68 4.47
N ILE A 246 -6.02 0.43 4.46
CA ILE A 246 -5.11 -0.74 4.33
C ILE A 246 -4.51 -0.85 2.92
N PRO A 247 -5.29 -0.72 1.83
CA PRO A 247 -4.74 -0.66 0.48
C PRO A 247 -3.69 0.44 0.26
N ILE A 248 -3.92 1.67 0.75
CA ILE A 248 -2.92 2.73 0.60
C ILE A 248 -1.68 2.48 1.48
N SER A 249 -1.86 1.91 2.67
CA SER A 249 -0.77 1.47 3.54
C SER A 249 0.17 0.47 2.85
N PHE A 250 -0.42 -0.51 2.15
CA PHE A 250 0.30 -1.47 1.32
C PHE A 250 1.19 -0.75 0.29
N PHE A 251 0.64 0.22 -0.45
CA PHE A 251 1.40 0.94 -1.48
C PHE A 251 2.49 1.85 -0.91
N PHE A 252 2.29 2.44 0.27
CA PHE A 252 3.34 3.18 0.99
C PHE A 252 4.51 2.26 1.35
N LEU A 253 4.22 1.12 1.99
CA LEU A 253 5.23 0.13 2.35
C LEU A 253 5.95 -0.41 1.11
N ALA A 254 5.22 -0.79 0.06
CA ALA A 254 5.77 -1.33 -1.18
C ALA A 254 6.75 -0.36 -1.84
N THR A 255 6.37 0.93 -1.89
CA THR A 255 7.22 1.98 -2.44
C THR A 255 8.54 2.08 -1.66
N ILE A 256 8.47 2.13 -0.33
CA ILE A 256 9.66 2.26 0.53
C ILE A 256 10.55 1.02 0.42
N VAL A 257 9.98 -0.20 0.48
CA VAL A 257 10.71 -1.45 0.29
C VAL A 257 11.49 -1.44 -1.03
N LEU A 258 10.87 -0.99 -2.13
CA LEU A 258 11.52 -0.92 -3.44
C LEU A 258 12.69 0.09 -3.47
N PHE A 259 12.62 1.19 -2.73
CA PHE A 259 13.78 2.09 -2.55
C PHE A 259 14.93 1.41 -1.81
N TYR A 260 14.65 0.63 -0.75
CA TYR A 260 15.70 -0.14 -0.07
C TYR A 260 16.33 -1.19 -0.98
N LEU A 261 15.51 -1.91 -1.75
CA LEU A 261 15.99 -2.90 -2.71
C LEU A 261 16.87 -2.26 -3.79
N GLN A 262 16.51 -1.08 -4.29
CA GLN A 262 17.32 -0.33 -5.27
C GLN A 262 18.73 -0.02 -4.76
N ASP A 263 18.87 0.31 -3.48
CA ASP A 263 20.15 0.66 -2.89
C ASP A 263 20.98 -0.56 -2.48
N ARG A 264 20.34 -1.70 -2.14
CA ARG A 264 21.01 -2.97 -1.82
C ARG A 264 21.46 -3.74 -3.05
N PHE A 265 20.63 -3.80 -4.08
CA PHE A 265 20.90 -4.56 -5.30
C PHE A 265 21.40 -3.64 -6.41
N VAL A 266 22.64 -3.18 -6.30
CA VAL A 266 23.28 -2.23 -7.24
C VAL A 266 23.31 -2.77 -8.70
N SER A 267 23.22 -4.09 -8.89
CA SER A 267 23.11 -4.72 -10.21
C SER A 267 21.82 -4.37 -10.96
N GLU A 268 20.76 -3.99 -10.24
CA GLU A 268 19.46 -3.61 -10.78
C GLU A 268 19.48 -2.13 -11.16
N LYS A 269 19.99 -1.79 -12.37
CA LYS A 269 20.17 -0.40 -12.87
C LYS A 269 19.23 0.64 -12.21
N TYR A 270 17.93 0.58 -12.53
CA TYR A 270 16.89 1.47 -12.00
C TYR A 270 15.49 0.81 -11.96
N ASN A 271 15.42 -0.52 -12.06
CA ASN A 271 14.15 -1.21 -12.25
C ASN A 271 13.26 -1.17 -11.01
N PHE A 272 13.85 -1.21 -9.82
CA PHE A 272 13.09 -1.05 -8.59
C PHE A 272 12.51 0.35 -8.45
N LEU A 273 13.18 1.38 -8.99
CA LEU A 273 12.61 2.73 -9.04
C LEU A 273 11.40 2.82 -9.97
N LEU A 274 11.42 2.14 -11.12
CA LEU A 274 10.24 2.04 -12.00
C LEU A 274 9.06 1.40 -11.25
N LEU A 275 9.29 0.28 -10.56
CA LEU A 275 8.26 -0.35 -9.73
C LEU A 275 7.81 0.55 -8.58
N ALA A 276 8.71 1.28 -7.92
CA ALA A 276 8.37 2.22 -6.85
C ALA A 276 7.51 3.38 -7.39
N GLY A 277 7.80 3.86 -8.59
CA GLY A 277 6.98 4.81 -9.32
C GLY A 277 5.56 4.29 -9.53
N ILE A 278 5.42 3.06 -10.03
CA ILE A 278 4.12 2.41 -10.21
C ILE A 278 3.37 2.30 -8.87
N MET A 279 4.02 1.79 -7.81
CA MET A 279 3.38 1.61 -6.50
C MET A 279 2.92 2.93 -5.88
N SER A 280 3.76 3.97 -5.95
CA SER A 280 3.39 5.30 -5.45
C SER A 280 2.29 5.95 -6.30
N GLY A 281 2.30 5.75 -7.62
CA GLY A 281 1.19 6.15 -8.49
C GLY A 281 -0.12 5.47 -8.12
N LEU A 282 -0.08 4.17 -7.81
CA LEU A 282 -1.25 3.43 -7.34
C LEU A 282 -1.70 3.87 -5.94
N ALA A 283 -0.80 4.33 -5.07
CA ALA A 283 -1.17 4.99 -3.82
C ALA A 283 -2.01 6.25 -4.09
N ILE A 284 -1.58 7.08 -5.06
CA ILE A 284 -2.34 8.26 -5.51
C ILE A 284 -3.69 7.82 -6.10
N TRP A 285 -3.74 6.75 -6.89
CA TRP A 285 -4.99 6.23 -7.45
C TRP A 285 -5.93 5.60 -6.40
N THR A 286 -5.49 5.42 -5.16
CA THR A 286 -6.27 4.82 -4.06
C THR A 286 -7.02 5.84 -3.22
N LYS A 287 -6.33 6.90 -2.78
CA LYS A 287 -6.88 7.93 -1.85
C LYS A 287 -6.07 9.23 -1.98
N ASN A 288 -6.64 10.35 -1.55
CA ASN A 288 -5.97 11.66 -1.66
C ASN A 288 -4.66 11.76 -0.87
N GLU A 289 -4.52 11.03 0.23
CA GLU A 289 -3.29 10.94 1.02
C GLU A 289 -2.10 10.41 0.20
N GLY A 290 -2.36 9.74 -0.93
CA GLY A 290 -1.32 9.33 -1.87
C GLY A 290 -0.60 10.52 -2.52
N PHE A 291 -1.27 11.65 -2.74
CA PHE A 291 -0.63 12.87 -3.21
C PHE A 291 0.29 13.46 -2.15
N LEU A 292 -0.16 13.51 -0.90
CA LEU A 292 0.66 13.95 0.23
C LEU A 292 1.90 13.06 0.35
N PHE A 293 1.73 11.74 0.24
CA PHE A 293 2.83 10.79 0.24
C PHE A 293 3.84 11.05 -0.87
N LEU A 294 3.40 11.31 -2.11
CA LEU A 294 4.29 11.65 -3.21
C LEU A 294 5.14 12.89 -2.90
N ILE A 295 4.51 13.96 -2.41
CA ILE A 295 5.19 15.22 -2.08
C ILE A 295 6.20 15.00 -0.96
N CYS A 296 5.79 14.32 0.12
CA CYS A 296 6.66 13.99 1.25
C CYS A 296 7.83 13.10 0.80
N LEU A 297 7.59 12.13 -0.08
CA LEU A 297 8.58 11.18 -0.58
C LEU A 297 9.65 11.89 -1.42
N ILE A 298 9.23 12.72 -2.39
CA ILE A 298 10.18 13.47 -3.23
C ILE A 298 10.99 14.42 -2.34
N THR A 299 10.33 15.15 -1.44
CA THR A 299 10.99 16.11 -0.53
C THR A 299 12.02 15.40 0.36
N ALA A 300 11.64 14.31 1.02
CA ALA A 300 12.56 13.52 1.85
C ALA A 300 13.72 12.94 1.05
N ARG A 301 13.46 12.42 -0.17
CA ARG A 301 14.52 11.86 -1.04
C ARG A 301 15.51 12.95 -1.45
N LEU A 302 15.05 14.12 -1.87
CA LEU A 302 15.91 15.25 -2.23
C LEU A 302 16.77 15.70 -1.05
N LEU A 303 16.18 15.92 0.13
CA LEU A 303 16.88 16.40 1.33
C LEU A 303 17.97 15.44 1.81
N VAL A 304 17.74 14.12 1.71
CA VAL A 304 18.68 13.11 2.22
C VAL A 304 19.72 12.72 1.17
N TYR A 305 19.29 12.49 -0.06
CA TYR A 305 20.16 11.91 -1.08
C TYR A 305 20.97 12.94 -1.86
N ILE A 306 20.54 14.20 -1.98
CA ILE A 306 21.36 15.23 -2.65
C ILE A 306 22.67 15.44 -1.89
N PRO A 307 22.68 15.66 -0.55
CA PRO A 307 23.93 15.78 0.19
C PRO A 307 24.75 14.49 0.21
N GLY A 308 24.08 13.32 0.25
CA GLY A 308 24.75 12.03 0.38
C GLY A 308 25.33 11.44 -0.92
N LYS A 309 24.64 11.61 -2.06
CA LYS A 309 24.98 11.00 -3.36
C LYS A 309 25.20 12.02 -4.50
N GLY A 310 24.93 13.30 -4.27
CA GLY A 310 25.04 14.37 -5.27
C GLY A 310 23.80 14.49 -6.17
N HIS A 311 23.49 15.73 -6.55
CA HIS A 311 22.26 16.08 -7.30
C HIS A 311 22.08 15.29 -8.61
N ARG A 312 23.14 15.09 -9.40
CA ARG A 312 23.04 14.41 -10.71
C ARG A 312 22.51 12.98 -10.59
N LYS A 313 23.02 12.21 -9.63
CA LYS A 313 22.59 10.82 -9.40
C LYS A 313 21.14 10.78 -8.90
N VAL A 314 20.77 11.69 -8.00
CA VAL A 314 19.40 11.78 -7.48
C VAL A 314 18.40 12.14 -8.57
N LEU A 315 18.71 13.11 -9.43
CA LEU A 315 17.85 13.48 -10.56
C LEU A 315 17.69 12.32 -11.55
N GLN A 316 18.74 11.53 -11.78
CA GLN A 316 18.65 10.33 -12.60
C GLN A 316 17.77 9.25 -11.96
N GLU A 317 17.94 8.97 -10.66
CA GLU A 317 17.08 8.05 -9.90
C GLU A 317 15.60 8.52 -9.95
N LEU A 318 15.36 9.81 -9.73
CA LEU A 318 14.03 10.40 -9.79
C LEU A 318 13.42 10.36 -11.20
N MET A 319 14.22 10.47 -12.27
CA MET A 319 13.74 10.31 -13.64
C MET A 319 13.16 8.91 -13.85
N TRP A 320 13.89 7.85 -13.47
CA TRP A 320 13.40 6.47 -13.60
C TRP A 320 12.19 6.19 -12.71
N TYR A 321 12.19 6.72 -11.49
CA TYR A 321 11.01 6.69 -10.63
C TYR A 321 9.80 7.37 -11.29
N THR A 322 10.00 8.55 -11.86
CA THR A 322 8.94 9.32 -12.53
C THR A 322 8.41 8.60 -13.77
N LEU A 323 9.27 7.92 -14.53
CA LEU A 323 8.84 7.09 -15.66
C LEU A 323 7.90 5.96 -15.25
N GLY A 324 8.12 5.37 -14.06
CA GLY A 324 7.20 4.37 -13.49
C GLY A 324 5.90 4.97 -12.97
N LEU A 325 5.97 6.17 -12.39
CA LEU A 325 4.82 6.91 -11.87
C LEU A 325 3.90 7.44 -12.98
N MET A 326 4.48 7.87 -14.10
CA MET A 326 3.81 8.65 -15.13
C MET A 326 2.53 8.01 -15.68
N PRO A 327 2.48 6.70 -16.03
CA PRO A 327 1.26 6.11 -16.59
C PRO A 327 0.06 6.22 -15.66
N VAL A 328 0.25 5.99 -14.36
CA VAL A 328 -0.83 6.10 -13.36
C VAL A 328 -1.12 7.57 -13.06
N LEU A 329 -0.10 8.41 -12.98
CA LEU A 329 -0.27 9.83 -12.72
C LEU A 329 -1.07 10.54 -13.83
N LEU A 330 -0.88 10.18 -15.09
CA LEU A 330 -1.67 10.71 -16.21
C LEU A 330 -3.15 10.35 -16.09
N ILE A 331 -3.47 9.12 -15.66
CA ILE A 331 -4.84 8.67 -15.39
C ILE A 331 -5.45 9.48 -14.24
N VAL A 332 -4.68 9.65 -13.16
CA VAL A 332 -5.10 10.45 -12.00
C VAL A 332 -5.36 11.91 -12.40
N ILE A 333 -4.46 12.52 -13.18
CA ILE A 333 -4.60 13.90 -13.65
C ILE A 333 -5.86 14.02 -14.51
N TYR A 334 -6.08 13.09 -15.43
CA TYR A 334 -7.29 13.06 -16.24
C TYR A 334 -8.55 12.96 -15.35
N PHE A 335 -8.56 12.03 -14.39
CA PHE A 335 -9.66 11.90 -13.43
C PHE A 335 -9.90 13.20 -12.65
N LYS A 336 -8.85 13.83 -12.12
CA LYS A 336 -8.95 15.06 -11.33
C LYS A 336 -9.40 16.28 -12.14
N LEU A 337 -9.07 16.34 -13.44
CA LEU A 337 -9.43 17.46 -14.30
C LEU A 337 -10.80 17.30 -14.96
N GLN A 338 -11.21 16.07 -15.27
CA GLN A 338 -12.40 15.81 -16.09
C GLN A 338 -13.59 15.23 -15.31
N VAL A 339 -13.34 14.62 -14.15
CA VAL A 339 -14.36 13.82 -13.45
C VAL A 339 -14.54 14.24 -12.00
N ALA A 340 -13.45 14.37 -11.24
CA ALA A 340 -13.51 14.67 -9.81
C ALA A 340 -13.94 16.13 -9.58
N PRO A 341 -14.84 16.39 -8.62
CA PRO A 341 -15.09 17.75 -8.16
C PRO A 341 -13.91 18.29 -7.35
N ALA A 342 -13.98 19.58 -7.00
CA ALA A 342 -13.02 20.19 -6.11
C ALA A 342 -13.02 19.50 -4.74
N ASN A 343 -11.83 19.41 -4.11
CA ASN A 343 -11.71 18.79 -2.80
C ASN A 343 -12.56 19.54 -1.76
N ASP A 344 -13.31 18.80 -0.95
CA ASP A 344 -14.21 19.27 0.10
C ASP A 344 -13.54 20.17 1.16
N ILE A 345 -12.33 19.79 1.59
CA ILE A 345 -11.55 20.57 2.55
C ILE A 345 -11.11 21.88 1.94
N PHE A 346 -10.55 21.88 0.73
CA PHE A 346 -9.98 23.10 0.15
C PHE A 346 -11.03 24.03 -0.51
N SER A 347 -12.12 23.49 -1.03
CA SER A 347 -13.16 24.27 -1.71
C SER A 347 -13.92 25.23 -0.77
N SER A 348 -13.96 24.90 0.52
CA SER A 348 -14.61 25.70 1.56
C SER A 348 -13.68 26.70 2.26
N LEU A 349 -12.38 26.71 1.94
CA LEU A 349 -11.37 27.53 2.61
C LEU A 349 -10.95 28.73 1.77
N THR A 350 -10.87 29.89 2.42
CA THR A 350 -10.18 31.08 1.90
C THR A 350 -8.75 31.15 2.44
N TYR A 351 -7.86 31.85 1.74
CA TYR A 351 -6.47 32.05 2.20
C TYR A 351 -6.41 32.64 3.62
N GLN A 352 -7.26 33.63 3.90
CA GLN A 352 -7.36 34.23 5.22
C GLN A 352 -7.79 33.20 6.28
N SER A 353 -8.80 32.38 5.99
CA SER A 353 -9.25 31.33 6.92
C SER A 353 -8.17 30.30 7.22
N ILE A 354 -7.33 29.96 6.24
CA ILE A 354 -6.19 29.06 6.46
C ILE A 354 -5.19 29.70 7.43
N VAL A 355 -4.82 30.96 7.21
CA VAL A 355 -3.89 31.68 8.10
C VAL A 355 -4.46 31.79 9.51
N ASP A 356 -5.73 32.18 9.63
CA ASP A 356 -6.39 32.32 10.94
C ASP A 356 -6.39 30.99 11.71
N LYS A 357 -6.71 29.87 11.05
CA LYS A 357 -6.69 28.53 11.67
C LYS A 357 -5.29 28.05 12.03
N LEU A 358 -4.27 28.40 11.25
CA LEU A 358 -2.87 28.06 11.55
C LEU A 358 -2.34 28.85 12.76
N LEU A 359 -2.85 30.07 12.98
CA LEU A 359 -2.48 30.89 14.14
C LEU A 359 -3.33 30.57 15.39
N ASP A 360 -4.38 29.77 15.25
CA ASP A 360 -5.23 29.35 16.36
C ASP A 360 -4.60 28.21 17.17
N PHE A 361 -3.82 28.59 18.19
CA PHE A 361 -3.18 27.66 19.12
C PHE A 361 -4.16 26.74 19.87
N SER A 362 -5.45 27.10 19.97
CA SER A 362 -6.46 26.25 20.62
C SER A 362 -6.68 24.94 19.84
N ARG A 363 -6.59 24.98 18.50
CA ARG A 363 -6.68 23.79 17.65
C ARG A 363 -5.54 22.81 17.90
N TYR A 364 -4.32 23.31 18.09
CA TYR A 364 -3.18 22.48 18.43
C TYR A 364 -3.32 21.82 19.80
N ALA A 365 -3.82 22.57 20.80
CA ALA A 365 -4.10 22.04 22.13
C ALA A 365 -5.18 20.95 22.08
N GLN A 366 -6.30 21.20 21.38
CA GLN A 366 -7.40 20.24 21.21
C GLN A 366 -6.92 18.97 20.49
N LEU A 367 -6.18 19.12 19.40
CA LEU A 367 -5.63 17.98 18.67
C LEU A 367 -4.68 17.16 19.56
N THR A 368 -3.80 17.84 20.30
CA THR A 368 -2.87 17.17 21.23
C THR A 368 -3.60 16.37 22.30
N ASP A 369 -4.71 16.90 22.83
CA ASP A 369 -5.54 16.21 23.81
C ASP A 369 -6.17 14.94 23.23
N ILE A 370 -6.76 15.04 22.04
CA ILE A 370 -7.31 13.88 21.30
C ILE A 370 -6.23 12.83 21.05
N PHE A 371 -5.02 13.24 20.63
CA PHE A 371 -3.91 12.32 20.43
C PHE A 371 -3.53 11.58 21.71
N LYS A 372 -3.48 12.25 22.87
CA LYS A 372 -3.16 11.60 24.15
C LYS A 372 -4.17 10.52 24.49
N HIS A 373 -5.47 10.81 24.36
CA HIS A 373 -6.53 9.85 24.61
C HIS A 373 -6.50 8.69 23.61
N LYS A 374 -6.32 8.99 22.32
CA LYS A 374 -6.26 7.97 21.27
C LYS A 374 -5.02 7.10 21.38
N ILE A 375 -3.85 7.60 21.76
CA ILE A 375 -2.64 6.77 21.94
C ILE A 375 -2.85 5.66 22.97
N LEU A 376 -3.58 5.95 24.06
CA LEU A 376 -3.90 4.97 25.09
C LEU A 376 -4.86 3.90 24.56
N GLU A 377 -5.90 4.29 23.83
CA GLU A 377 -6.82 3.37 23.13
C GLU A 377 -6.08 2.52 22.08
N PHE A 378 -5.19 3.16 21.33
CA PHE A 378 -4.31 2.52 20.35
C PHE A 378 -3.39 1.47 20.96
N SER A 379 -2.86 1.73 22.16
CA SER A 379 -1.98 0.80 22.87
C SER A 379 -2.68 -0.50 23.30
N GLN A 380 -4.02 -0.50 23.34
CA GLN A 380 -4.83 -1.70 23.59
C GLN A 380 -5.05 -2.53 22.32
N GLY A 381 -4.92 -1.90 21.14
CA GLY A 381 -5.21 -2.51 19.84
C GLY A 381 -4.02 -2.66 18.89
N ILE A 382 -2.86 -2.12 19.23
CA ILE A 382 -1.55 -2.30 18.58
C ILE A 382 -0.59 -2.92 19.61
N VAL A 383 0.49 -3.57 19.15
CA VAL A 383 1.59 -3.97 20.04
C VAL A 383 2.02 -2.78 20.89
N SER A 384 1.92 -2.94 22.21
CA SER A 384 2.23 -1.88 23.17
C SER A 384 3.55 -1.19 22.81
N PRO A 385 3.59 0.14 22.69
CA PRO A 385 4.82 0.88 22.45
C PRO A 385 5.94 0.52 23.45
N LEU A 386 5.57 0.13 24.69
CA LEU A 386 6.51 -0.35 25.70
C LEU A 386 7.22 -1.65 25.27
N LEU A 387 6.53 -2.57 24.58
CA LEU A 387 7.15 -3.80 24.08
C LEU A 387 8.15 -3.51 22.95
N ILE A 388 7.83 -2.53 22.09
CA ILE A 388 8.75 -2.08 21.03
C ILE A 388 10.00 -1.45 21.65
N ILE A 389 9.82 -0.56 22.64
CA ILE A 389 10.93 0.07 23.36
C ILE A 389 11.75 -0.98 24.12
N ALA A 390 11.10 -1.88 24.87
CA ALA A 390 11.77 -2.93 25.61
C ALA A 390 12.58 -3.85 24.68
N TYR A 391 12.01 -4.25 23.54
CA TYR A 391 12.71 -5.02 22.53
C TYR A 391 13.93 -4.27 21.97
N SER A 392 13.81 -2.96 21.73
CA SER A 392 14.92 -2.10 21.30
C SER A 392 16.07 -2.07 22.30
N ILE A 393 15.75 -1.97 23.61
CA ILE A 393 16.74 -1.94 24.69
C ILE A 393 17.49 -3.27 24.76
N VAL A 394 16.76 -4.39 24.65
CA VAL A 394 17.33 -5.75 24.76
C VAL A 394 18.21 -6.10 23.56
N ILE A 395 17.75 -5.82 22.34
CA ILE A 395 18.45 -6.23 21.11
C ILE A 395 19.47 -5.20 20.62
N GLY A 396 19.33 -3.94 21.05
CA GLY A 396 20.16 -2.83 20.63
C GLY A 396 19.90 -2.34 19.21
N ILE A 397 20.67 -1.33 18.80
CA ILE A 397 20.55 -0.66 17.51
C ILE A 397 21.77 -1.00 16.65
N LYS A 398 21.54 -1.43 15.41
CA LYS A 398 22.62 -1.67 14.44
C LYS A 398 22.16 -1.31 13.04
N ILE A 399 22.60 -0.13 12.60
CA ILE A 399 22.38 0.39 11.26
C ILE A 399 23.56 0.04 10.37
N GLU A 400 23.29 -0.68 9.28
CA GLU A 400 24.30 -0.97 8.26
C GLU A 400 24.64 0.30 7.46
N LYS A 401 25.91 0.46 7.07
CA LYS A 401 26.36 1.69 6.37
C LYS A 401 25.54 1.97 5.11
N GLU A 402 25.17 0.92 4.38
CA GLU A 402 24.38 0.97 3.15
C GLU A 402 22.94 1.45 3.39
N ASP A 403 22.38 1.21 4.58
CA ASP A 403 20.99 1.57 4.90
C ASP A 403 20.85 2.97 5.51
N ARG A 404 21.94 3.63 5.91
CA ARG A 404 21.87 4.91 6.66
C ARG A 404 21.02 5.97 5.96
N LEU A 405 21.26 6.17 4.66
CA LEU A 405 20.50 7.13 3.86
C LEU A 405 19.03 6.72 3.72
N ASN A 406 18.76 5.42 3.54
CA ASN A 406 17.39 4.92 3.42
C ASN A 406 16.59 5.02 4.72
N ILE A 407 17.24 4.77 5.87
CA ILE A 407 16.61 4.94 7.18
C ILE A 407 16.31 6.40 7.43
N LEU A 408 17.25 7.32 7.16
CA LEU A 408 17.00 8.75 7.32
C LEU A 408 15.90 9.24 6.38
N PHE A 409 15.93 8.80 5.11
CA PHE A 409 14.88 9.09 4.12
C PHE A 409 13.50 8.64 4.60
N SER A 410 13.37 7.37 5.01
CA SER A 410 12.10 6.81 5.45
C SER A 410 11.60 7.44 6.74
N PHE A 411 12.52 7.79 7.65
CA PHE A 411 12.18 8.50 8.88
C PHE A 411 11.68 9.92 8.59
N LEU A 412 12.36 10.68 7.74
CA LEU A 412 11.89 12.02 7.33
C LEU A 412 10.56 11.95 6.57
N LEU A 413 10.38 10.96 5.70
CA LEU A 413 9.10 10.71 5.03
C LEU A 413 7.97 10.46 6.06
N PHE A 414 8.20 9.60 7.05
CA PHE A 414 7.25 9.35 8.12
C PHE A 414 6.89 10.63 8.91
N ILE A 415 7.90 11.43 9.28
CA ILE A 415 7.68 12.71 9.98
C ILE A 415 6.91 13.70 9.10
N PHE A 416 7.25 13.83 7.81
CA PHE A 416 6.53 14.72 6.90
C PHE A 416 5.08 14.28 6.69
N MET A 417 4.81 12.97 6.65
CA MET A 417 3.43 12.47 6.61
C MET A 417 2.64 12.86 7.87
N LEU A 418 3.24 12.70 9.06
CA LEU A 418 2.60 13.12 10.32
C LEU A 418 2.35 14.63 10.36
N ILE A 419 3.30 15.44 9.88
CA ILE A 419 3.14 16.89 9.76
C ILE A 419 2.02 17.21 8.77
N GLY A 420 1.96 16.53 7.63
CA GLY A 420 0.91 16.73 6.63
C GLY A 420 -0.49 16.37 7.15
N TYR A 421 -0.64 15.24 7.86
CA TYR A 421 -1.91 14.90 8.50
C TYR A 421 -2.31 15.91 9.57
N THR A 422 -1.35 16.33 10.40
CA THR A 422 -1.58 17.38 11.42
C THR A 422 -2.02 18.68 10.76
N PHE A 423 -1.36 19.08 9.68
CA PHE A 423 -1.71 20.27 8.91
C PHE A 423 -3.17 20.22 8.43
N ILE A 424 -3.61 19.09 7.85
CA ILE A 424 -5.00 18.92 7.41
C ILE A 424 -6.00 19.04 8.57
N TYR A 425 -5.69 18.47 9.75
CA TYR A 425 -6.53 18.66 10.93
C TYR A 425 -6.58 20.11 11.39
N ILE A 426 -5.46 20.83 11.38
CA ILE A 426 -5.45 22.24 11.82
C ILE A 426 -6.28 23.11 10.87
N ILE A 427 -6.19 22.91 9.55
CA ILE A 427 -6.92 23.75 8.59
C ILE A 427 -8.38 23.30 8.36
N THR A 428 -8.78 22.14 8.91
CA THR A 428 -10.09 21.54 8.63
C THR A 428 -11.26 22.52 8.79
N PRO A 429 -12.21 22.57 7.84
CA PRO A 429 -13.46 23.33 7.98
C PRO A 429 -14.44 22.68 8.96
N TYR A 430 -14.32 21.37 9.17
CA TYR A 430 -15.18 20.61 10.09
C TYR A 430 -14.88 20.86 11.57
N ASN A 431 -15.75 20.36 12.44
CA ASN A 431 -15.47 20.26 13.87
C ASN A 431 -14.22 19.38 14.09
N LEU A 432 -13.19 19.96 14.73
CA LEU A 432 -11.89 19.31 14.88
C LEU A 432 -11.97 18.02 15.71
N SER A 433 -12.73 18.03 16.81
CA SER A 433 -12.93 16.83 17.64
C SER A 433 -13.54 15.70 16.84
N TRP A 434 -14.68 15.96 16.19
CA TRP A 434 -15.35 14.94 15.38
C TRP A 434 -14.45 14.41 14.25
N HIS A 435 -13.78 15.31 13.52
CA HIS A 435 -12.93 14.92 12.39
C HIS A 435 -11.75 14.06 12.87
N ALA A 436 -11.05 14.48 13.93
CA ALA A 436 -9.91 13.73 14.46
C ALA A 436 -10.33 12.41 15.13
N GLU A 437 -11.38 12.39 15.95
CA GLU A 437 -11.82 11.19 16.65
C GLU A 437 -12.25 10.06 15.69
N THR A 438 -12.85 10.42 14.55
CA THR A 438 -13.36 9.46 13.55
C THR A 438 -12.30 9.02 12.54
N SER A 439 -11.25 9.80 12.29
CA SER A 439 -10.30 9.50 11.20
C SER A 439 -8.85 9.29 11.64
N LEU A 440 -8.44 9.78 12.82
CA LEU A 440 -7.04 9.72 13.27
C LEU A 440 -6.52 8.30 13.31
N HIS A 441 -7.35 7.35 13.73
CA HIS A 441 -6.88 6.00 13.86
C HIS A 441 -6.50 5.37 12.51
N ARG A 442 -7.28 5.67 11.48
CA ARG A 442 -7.05 5.18 10.12
C ARG A 442 -5.79 5.80 9.52
N LEU A 443 -5.56 7.10 9.74
CA LEU A 443 -4.35 7.78 9.28
C LEU A 443 -3.07 7.21 9.90
N ILE A 444 -3.09 6.87 11.19
CA ILE A 444 -1.96 6.22 11.85
C ILE A 444 -1.72 4.83 11.26
N LEU A 445 -2.79 4.06 11.00
CA LEU A 445 -2.69 2.73 10.42
C LEU A 445 -2.17 2.73 8.97
N GLN A 446 -2.43 3.79 8.20
CA GLN A 446 -1.81 3.95 6.87
C GLN A 446 -0.27 3.92 6.95
N LEU A 447 0.32 4.45 8.03
CA LEU A 447 1.77 4.51 8.23
C LEU A 447 2.33 3.33 9.07
N TRP A 448 1.47 2.53 9.70
CA TRP A 448 1.89 1.55 10.70
C TRP A 448 2.82 0.44 10.15
N PRO A 449 2.52 -0.23 9.02
CA PRO A 449 3.45 -1.21 8.43
C PRO A 449 4.79 -0.59 8.03
N THR A 450 4.77 0.65 7.53
CA THR A 450 5.98 1.41 7.20
C THR A 450 6.80 1.72 8.44
N PHE A 451 6.15 2.11 9.54
CA PHE A 451 6.83 2.33 10.82
C PHE A 451 7.50 1.04 11.32
N ILE A 452 6.79 -0.10 11.31
CA ILE A 452 7.39 -1.40 11.69
C ILE A 452 8.58 -1.72 10.79
N PHE A 453 8.46 -1.50 9.49
CA PHE A 453 9.57 -1.72 8.55
C PHE A 453 10.80 -0.88 8.92
N ILE A 454 10.63 0.44 9.10
CA ILE A 454 11.72 1.35 9.49
C ILE A 454 12.34 0.92 10.82
N TYR A 455 11.50 0.60 11.81
CA TYR A 455 11.92 0.13 13.12
C TYR A 455 12.80 -1.13 13.01
N MET A 456 12.39 -2.13 12.23
CA MET A 456 13.11 -3.38 12.05
C MET A 456 14.41 -3.22 11.23
N MET A 457 14.49 -2.21 10.36
CA MET A 457 15.74 -1.84 9.69
C MET A 457 16.76 -1.20 10.65
N VAL A 458 16.30 -0.55 11.73
CA VAL A 458 17.17 0.13 12.71
C VAL A 458 17.70 -0.83 13.78
N ILE A 459 16.83 -1.67 14.35
CA ILE A 459 17.21 -2.55 15.46
C ILE A 459 18.12 -3.69 14.99
N THR A 460 18.95 -4.19 15.89
CA THR A 460 19.78 -5.37 15.63
C THR A 460 18.91 -6.61 15.46
N TYR A 461 19.37 -7.61 14.69
CA TYR A 461 18.70 -8.90 14.54
C TYR A 461 19.33 -9.96 15.46
N PRO A 462 18.53 -10.88 16.05
CA PRO A 462 19.04 -11.87 17.01
C PRO A 462 20.21 -12.70 16.48
N GLU A 463 20.21 -13.05 15.18
CA GLU A 463 21.29 -13.83 14.59
C GLU A 463 22.64 -13.11 14.51
N TYR A 464 22.69 -11.80 14.77
CA TYR A 464 23.95 -11.06 14.85
C TYR A 464 24.81 -11.53 16.03
N TYR A 465 24.19 -11.86 17.17
CA TYR A 465 24.89 -12.30 18.37
C TYR A 465 25.41 -13.74 18.23
N PHE A 466 24.66 -14.62 17.55
CA PHE A 466 25.06 -16.02 17.30
C PHE A 466 26.21 -16.19 16.29
N LYS A 467 26.67 -15.12 15.63
CA LYS A 467 27.81 -15.15 14.68
C LYS A 467 29.13 -14.65 15.27
N LYS A 468 29.11 -14.15 16.51
CA LYS A 468 30.30 -13.59 17.20
C LYS A 468 30.98 -14.57 18.15
N GLU A 469 30.41 -15.76 18.32
CA GLU A 469 31.06 -16.95 18.89
C GLU A 469 31.48 -17.88 17.75
#